data_AF-A0A9W4KJ07-F1
#
_entry.id   AF-A0A9W4KJ07-F1
#
_cell.length_a   1.000
_cell.length_b   1.000
_cell.length_c   1.000
_cell.angle_alpha   90.00
_cell.angle_beta   90.00
_cell.angle_gamma   90.00
#
_symmetry.space_group_name_H-M   'P 1'
#
loop_
_entity.id
_entity.type
_entity.pdbx_description
1 polymer ?
#
loop_
_entity_poly.entity_id
_entity_poly.type
_entity_poly.pdbx_seq_one_letter_code
_entity_poly.pdbx_strand_id
1 'polypeptide(L)'
;MVLSLTSAIEQLIQASRDVERRNGVKEKERKRIKAAATLLRNGYPPQDSIGAGRQSTYLDFLRKVLQLNGPSMVVLCAIGLGLSTIAIAKESIRLDLPYEIQNHSGLDNPVLRWLARQYISFSLYPEAPQAPLQADDGTVNQVSETHDALEHQERGQGSYQIIQPIFSMTSKSCGPCC
;
A
#
# COMPACT_ATOMS: atom_id res chain seq x y z
N MET A 1 27.03 10.20 6.63
CA MET A 1 27.70 9.65 5.44
C MET A 1 26.87 10.08 4.24
N VAL A 2 27.47 10.78 3.28
CA VAL A 2 26.75 11.27 2.09
C VAL A 2 26.53 10.09 1.15
N LEU A 3 25.29 9.86 0.72
CA LEU A 3 24.96 8.80 -0.23
C LEU A 3 25.55 9.13 -1.61
N SER A 4 26.37 8.23 -2.16
CA SER A 4 26.77 8.26 -3.58
C SER A 4 25.93 7.26 -4.37
N LEU A 5 25.86 7.44 -5.69
CA LEU A 5 25.09 6.57 -6.58
C LEU A 5 25.58 5.11 -6.52
N THR A 6 26.90 4.92 -6.63
CA THR A 6 27.54 3.59 -6.53
C THR A 6 27.27 2.94 -5.17
N SER A 7 27.42 3.69 -4.06
CA SER A 7 27.17 3.14 -2.72
C SER A 7 25.69 2.80 -2.51
N ALA A 8 24.77 3.55 -3.13
CA ALA A 8 23.35 3.22 -3.09
C ALA A 8 23.05 1.91 -3.81
N ILE A 9 23.60 1.72 -5.02
CA ILE A 9 23.44 0.48 -5.78
C ILE A 9 24.06 -0.71 -5.04
N GLU A 10 25.27 -0.58 -4.50
CA GLU A 10 25.90 -1.63 -3.70
C GLU A 10 25.05 -2.04 -2.49
N GLN A 11 24.47 -1.06 -1.79
CA GLN A 11 23.54 -1.32 -0.69
C GLN A 11 22.28 -2.06 -1.14
N LEU A 12 21.74 -1.74 -2.32
CA LEU A 12 20.58 -2.45 -2.88
C LEU A 12 20.93 -3.88 -3.29
N ILE A 13 22.10 -4.10 -3.91
CA ILE A 13 22.59 -5.45 -4.27
C ILE A 13 22.74 -6.29 -3.00
N GLN A 14 23.38 -5.73 -1.97
CA GLN A 14 23.57 -6.42 -0.70
C GLN A 14 22.23 -6.72 -0.02
N ALA A 15 21.32 -5.74 0.01
CA ALA A 15 19.98 -5.93 0.58
C ALA A 15 19.19 -7.01 -0.17
N SER A 16 19.25 -7.05 -1.50
CA SER A 16 18.59 -8.07 -2.31
C SER A 16 19.10 -9.46 -1.96
N ARG A 17 20.42 -9.65 -1.96
CA ARG A 17 21.08 -10.92 -1.57
C ARG A 17 20.77 -11.33 -0.15
N ASP A 18 20.68 -10.38 0.77
CA ASP A 18 20.39 -10.69 2.17
C ASP A 18 18.94 -11.11 2.37
N VAL A 19 18.00 -10.48 1.66
CA VAL A 19 16.58 -10.88 1.68
C VAL A 19 16.39 -12.26 1.08
N GLU A 20 17.06 -12.54 -0.04
CA GLU A 20 17.01 -13.84 -0.71
C GLU A 20 17.62 -14.94 0.17
N ARG A 21 18.84 -14.74 0.70
CA ARG A 21 19.51 -15.71 1.59
C ARG A 21 18.72 -16.01 2.86
N ARG A 22 17.94 -15.04 3.36
CA ARG A 22 17.07 -15.22 4.53
C ARG A 22 15.69 -15.76 4.18
N ASN A 23 15.34 -15.83 2.89
CA ASN A 23 14.00 -16.10 2.39
C ASN A 23 12.93 -15.19 3.04
N GLY A 24 13.27 -13.92 3.26
CA GLY A 24 12.38 -12.97 3.93
C GLY A 24 13.07 -11.75 4.55
N VAL A 25 12.32 -11.01 5.36
CA VAL A 25 12.73 -9.75 5.97
C VAL A 25 12.65 -9.78 7.49
N LYS A 26 13.57 -9.06 8.15
CA LYS A 26 13.55 -8.78 9.59
C LYS A 26 12.37 -7.88 9.94
N GLU A 27 11.98 -7.87 11.22
CA GLU A 27 10.90 -7.00 11.73
C GLU A 27 11.16 -5.52 11.43
N LYS A 28 12.41 -5.04 11.59
CA LYS A 28 12.75 -3.64 11.28
C LYS A 28 12.58 -3.30 9.80
N GLU A 29 12.95 -4.22 8.91
CA GLU A 29 12.81 -4.06 7.46
C GLU A 29 11.33 -4.09 7.07
N ARG A 30 10.55 -5.00 7.66
CA ARG A 30 9.10 -5.09 7.51
C ARG A 30 8.38 -3.78 7.88
N LYS A 31 8.77 -3.16 9.00
CA LYS A 31 8.24 -1.84 9.41
C LYS A 31 8.52 -0.76 8.36
N ARG A 32 9.71 -0.76 7.74
CA ARG A 32 10.04 0.19 6.66
C ARG A 32 9.21 -0.03 5.41
N ILE A 33 9.00 -1.29 5.01
CA ILE A 33 8.14 -1.63 3.86
C ILE A 33 6.71 -1.15 4.12
N LYS A 34 6.15 -1.45 5.30
CA LYS A 34 4.81 -0.98 5.68
C LYS A 34 4.72 0.54 5.65
N ALA A 35 5.69 1.26 6.22
CA ALA A 35 5.71 2.72 6.20
C ALA A 35 5.76 3.27 4.77
N ALA A 36 6.56 2.67 3.88
CA ALA A 36 6.62 3.05 2.48
C ALA A 36 5.29 2.79 1.75
N ALA A 37 4.66 1.63 1.99
CA ALA A 37 3.36 1.30 1.41
C ALA A 37 2.24 2.23 1.91
N THR A 38 2.20 2.53 3.21
CA THR A 38 1.28 3.52 3.80
C THR A 38 1.47 4.89 3.16
N LEU A 39 2.72 5.32 2.95
CA LEU A 39 3.00 6.61 2.33
C LEU A 39 2.55 6.65 0.86
N LEU A 40 2.78 5.58 0.11
CA LEU A 40 2.29 5.47 -1.27
C LEU A 40 0.76 5.50 -1.36
N ARG A 41 0.07 4.89 -0.38
CA ARG A 41 -1.39 4.86 -0.30
C ARG A 41 -2.00 6.21 0.12
N ASN A 42 -1.47 6.79 1.19
CA ASN A 42 -2.05 8.00 1.80
C ASN A 42 -1.67 9.27 1.02
N GLY A 43 -0.60 9.21 0.22
CA GLY A 43 -0.12 10.36 -0.54
C GLY A 43 0.70 11.32 0.32
N TYR A 44 0.68 12.60 -0.05
CA TYR A 44 1.51 13.61 0.62
C TYR A 44 1.04 13.82 2.06
N PRO A 45 1.97 13.84 3.03
CA PRO A 45 1.62 14.17 4.40
C PRO A 45 1.19 15.64 4.51
N PRO A 46 0.38 15.99 5.52
CA PRO A 46 0.03 17.39 5.80
C PRO A 46 1.30 18.24 5.97
N GLN A 47 1.32 19.45 5.43
CA GLN A 47 2.51 20.33 5.48
C GLN A 47 2.96 20.62 6.92
N ASP A 48 2.02 20.66 7.86
CA ASP A 48 2.28 20.96 9.27
C ASP A 48 2.82 19.77 10.07
N SER A 49 2.94 18.59 9.43
CA SER A 49 3.42 17.39 10.10
C SER A 49 4.95 17.38 10.27
N ILE A 50 5.41 16.85 11.40
CA ILE A 50 6.84 16.73 11.68
C ILE A 50 7.47 15.79 10.64
N GLY A 51 8.41 16.32 9.88
CA GLY A 51 9.09 15.56 8.83
C GLY A 51 8.34 15.46 7.50
N ALA A 52 7.29 16.26 7.29
CA ALA A 52 6.52 16.31 6.05
C ALA A 52 7.42 16.41 4.82
N GLY A 53 8.39 17.33 4.82
CA GLY A 53 9.31 17.51 3.68
C GLY A 53 10.15 16.28 3.35
N ARG A 54 10.60 15.54 4.38
CA ARG A 54 11.38 14.30 4.20
C ARG A 54 10.51 13.18 3.64
N GLN A 55 9.27 13.08 4.14
CA GLN A 55 8.29 12.12 3.67
C GLN A 55 7.86 12.43 2.22
N SER A 56 7.58 13.69 1.87
CA SER A 56 7.25 14.10 0.50
C SER A 56 8.39 13.76 -0.47
N THR A 57 9.63 14.12 -0.12
CA THR A 57 10.82 13.75 -0.90
C THR A 57 10.91 12.24 -1.12
N TYR A 58 10.70 11.46 -0.06
CA TYR A 58 10.77 10.01 -0.12
C TYR A 58 9.62 9.44 -0.99
N LEU A 59 8.42 10.00 -0.87
CA LEU A 59 7.26 9.61 -1.68
C LEU A 59 7.50 9.85 -3.18
N ASP A 60 8.05 11.01 -3.56
CA ASP A 60 8.36 11.35 -4.95
C ASP A 60 9.33 10.33 -5.56
N PHE A 61 10.38 10.00 -4.80
CA PHE A 61 11.33 8.96 -5.17
C PHE A 61 10.64 7.59 -5.32
N LEU A 62 9.83 7.17 -4.34
CA LEU A 62 9.14 5.88 -4.39
C LEU A 62 8.18 5.77 -5.58
N ARG A 63 7.46 6.85 -5.91
CA ARG A 63 6.56 6.88 -7.09
C ARG A 63 7.35 6.72 -8.38
N LYS A 64 8.50 7.37 -8.50
CA LYS A 64 9.36 7.23 -9.69
C LYS A 64 9.91 5.81 -9.82
N VAL A 65 10.36 5.20 -8.72
CA VAL A 65 10.80 3.79 -8.70
C VAL A 65 9.65 2.85 -9.07
N LEU A 66 8.45 3.09 -8.52
CA LEU A 66 7.25 2.29 -8.83
C LEU A 66 6.90 2.34 -10.31
N GLN A 67 6.98 3.53 -10.92
CA GLN A 67 6.67 3.74 -12.33
C GLN A 67 7.70 3.07 -13.26
N LEU A 68 8.99 3.17 -12.94
CA LEU A 68 10.07 2.70 -13.83
C LEU A 68 10.43 1.22 -13.64
N ASN A 69 10.38 0.75 -12.40
CA ASN A 69 10.95 -0.54 -12.01
C ASN A 69 9.93 -1.47 -11.34
N GLY A 70 8.77 -0.95 -10.97
CA GLY A 70 7.68 -1.71 -10.38
C GLY A 70 7.78 -1.92 -8.86
N PRO A 71 6.80 -2.66 -8.29
CA PRO A 71 6.63 -2.80 -6.86
C PRO A 71 7.79 -3.52 -6.13
N SER A 72 8.45 -4.49 -6.76
CA SER A 72 9.56 -5.22 -6.12
C SER A 72 10.76 -4.32 -5.80
N MET A 73 11.06 -3.37 -6.69
CA MET A 73 12.14 -2.40 -6.46
C MET A 73 11.78 -1.35 -5.39
N VAL A 74 10.50 -0.98 -5.27
CA VAL A 74 10.05 -0.13 -4.15
C VAL A 74 10.31 -0.82 -2.81
N VAL A 75 9.99 -2.11 -2.70
CA VAL A 75 10.28 -2.91 -1.50
C VAL A 75 11.79 -2.93 -1.23
N LEU A 76 12.61 -3.18 -2.25
CA LEU A 76 14.05 -3.20 -2.12
C LEU A 76 14.61 -1.85 -1.62
N CYS A 77 14.17 -0.74 -2.20
CA CYS A 77 14.56 0.60 -1.78
C CYS A 77 14.16 0.91 -0.33
N ALA A 78 12.98 0.47 0.11
CA ALA A 78 12.52 0.64 1.47
C ALA A 78 13.39 -0.13 2.49
N ILE A 79 13.88 -1.31 2.11
CA ILE A 79 14.74 -2.16 2.94
C ILE A 79 16.17 -1.62 2.96
N GLY A 80 16.78 -1.47 1.78
CA GLY A 80 18.21 -1.19 1.60
C GLY A 80 18.59 0.24 1.95
N LEU A 81 17.78 1.23 1.57
CA LEU A 81 18.09 2.64 1.79
C LEU A 81 17.19 3.23 2.89
N GLY A 82 15.88 3.06 2.74
CA GLY A 82 14.86 3.59 3.64
C GLY A 82 14.72 5.12 3.58
N LEU A 83 13.71 5.62 4.30
CA LEU A 83 13.30 7.02 4.26
C LEU A 83 14.43 8.00 4.59
N SER A 84 15.13 7.80 5.70
CA SER A 84 16.13 8.77 6.17
C SER A 84 17.24 8.97 5.15
N THR A 85 17.73 7.88 4.54
CA THR A 85 18.84 7.90 3.58
C THR A 85 18.44 8.61 2.29
N ILE A 86 17.24 8.34 1.77
CA ILE A 86 16.75 8.97 0.54
C ILE A 86 16.35 10.43 0.78
N ALA A 87 15.77 10.74 1.94
CA ALA A 87 15.34 12.10 2.26
C ALA A 87 16.52 13.09 2.38
N ILE A 88 17.71 12.62 2.77
CA ILE A 88 18.93 13.44 2.85
C ILE A 88 19.84 13.28 1.62
N ALA A 89 19.48 12.42 0.67
CA ALA A 89 20.26 12.24 -0.55
C ALA A 89 20.22 13.51 -1.40
N LYS A 90 21.32 13.78 -2.10
CA LYS A 90 21.38 14.88 -3.07
C LYS A 90 20.33 14.67 -4.15
N GLU A 91 19.80 15.78 -4.67
CA GLU A 91 18.76 15.74 -5.68
C GLU A 91 19.16 14.94 -6.93
N SER A 92 20.36 15.16 -7.45
CA SER A 92 20.89 14.39 -8.60
C SER A 92 20.83 12.88 -8.34
N ILE A 93 21.28 12.43 -7.17
CA ILE A 93 21.24 11.01 -6.79
C ILE A 93 19.80 10.48 -6.74
N ARG A 94 18.85 11.24 -6.20
CA ARG A 94 17.44 10.82 -6.16
C ARG A 94 16.82 10.71 -7.55
N LEU A 95 17.25 11.56 -8.49
CA LEU A 95 16.77 11.56 -9.86
C LEU A 95 17.41 10.45 -10.70
N ASP A 96 18.70 10.18 -10.51
CA ASP A 96 19.45 9.21 -11.31
C ASP A 96 19.26 7.77 -10.82
N LEU A 97 19.15 7.57 -9.51
CA LEU A 97 19.08 6.24 -8.90
C LEU A 97 17.95 5.34 -9.44
N PRO A 98 16.71 5.82 -9.68
CA PRO A 98 15.67 4.99 -10.28
C PRO A 98 16.02 4.47 -11.68
N TYR A 99 16.80 5.20 -12.46
CA TYR A 99 17.26 4.76 -13.79
C TYR A 99 18.40 3.77 -13.67
N GLU A 100 19.31 3.97 -12.71
CA GLU A 100 20.37 2.98 -12.49
C GLU A 100 19.84 1.65 -11.96
N ILE A 101 18.83 1.66 -11.09
CA ILE A 101 18.16 0.44 -10.66
C ILE A 101 17.63 -0.35 -11.86
N GLN A 102 17.09 0.33 -12.87
CA GLN A 102 16.59 -0.29 -14.09
C GLN A 102 17.68 -1.02 -14.88
N ASN A 103 18.91 -0.48 -14.86
CA ASN A 103 20.07 -1.06 -15.54
C ASN A 103 20.63 -2.30 -14.82
N HIS A 104 20.21 -2.58 -13.59
CA HIS A 104 20.73 -3.67 -12.77
C HIS A 104 19.72 -4.81 -12.58
N SER A 105 19.71 -5.74 -13.54
CA SER A 105 18.84 -6.93 -13.53
C SER A 105 19.05 -7.87 -12.34
N GLY A 106 20.23 -7.86 -11.71
CA GLY A 106 20.54 -8.70 -10.54
C GLY A 106 19.92 -8.23 -9.22
N LEU A 107 19.12 -7.16 -9.22
CA LEU A 107 18.44 -6.66 -8.02
C LEU A 107 17.11 -7.38 -7.75
N ASP A 108 16.41 -7.84 -8.78
CA ASP A 108 15.12 -8.52 -8.63
C ASP A 108 15.31 -9.97 -8.21
N ASN A 109 14.44 -10.44 -7.32
CA ASN A 109 14.43 -11.82 -6.87
C ASN A 109 12.99 -12.23 -6.48
N PRO A 110 12.67 -13.54 -6.46
CA PRO A 110 11.30 -14.00 -6.21
C PRO A 110 10.76 -13.60 -4.83
N VAL A 111 11.63 -13.49 -3.81
CA VAL A 111 11.24 -13.08 -2.46
C VAL A 111 10.76 -11.63 -2.44
N LEU A 112 11.48 -10.72 -3.13
CA LEU A 112 11.07 -9.33 -3.27
C LEU A 112 9.73 -9.19 -4.02
N ARG A 113 9.53 -9.98 -5.08
CA ARG A 113 8.26 -10.01 -5.81
C ARG A 113 7.10 -10.48 -4.92
N TRP A 114 7.33 -11.51 -4.11
CA TRP A 114 6.34 -11.99 -3.14
C TRP A 114 6.01 -10.93 -2.08
N LEU A 115 7.03 -10.29 -1.50
CA LEU A 115 6.85 -9.19 -0.54
C LEU A 115 6.07 -8.02 -1.18
N ALA A 116 6.38 -7.67 -2.41
CA ALA A 116 5.70 -6.58 -3.10
C ALA A 116 4.21 -6.86 -3.32
N ARG A 117 3.85 -8.10 -3.66
CA ARG A 117 2.45 -8.51 -3.73
C ARG A 117 1.76 -8.41 -2.37
N GLN A 118 2.44 -8.85 -1.32
CA GLN A 118 1.89 -8.83 0.03
C GLN A 118 1.65 -7.41 0.56
N TYR A 119 2.61 -6.50 0.38
CA TYR A 119 2.57 -5.19 1.03
C TYR A 119 2.13 -4.04 0.12
N ILE A 120 2.39 -4.11 -1.19
CA ILE A 120 2.12 -3.01 -2.12
C ILE A 120 0.86 -3.30 -2.93
N SER A 121 0.66 -4.50 -3.48
CA SER A 121 -0.55 -4.81 -4.26
C SER A 121 -1.82 -4.68 -3.41
N PHE A 122 -1.81 -5.17 -2.17
CA PHE A 122 -2.93 -4.96 -1.23
C PHE A 122 -3.11 -3.49 -0.80
N SER A 123 -2.06 -2.66 -0.92
CA SER A 123 -2.10 -1.27 -0.47
C SER A 123 -2.57 -0.30 -1.55
N LEU A 124 -2.40 -0.64 -2.83
CA LEU A 124 -2.79 0.20 -3.97
C LEU A 124 -4.21 -0.09 -4.48
N TYR A 125 -4.76 -1.25 -4.16
CA TYR A 125 -6.15 -1.61 -4.42
C TYR A 125 -6.80 -2.03 -3.10
N PRO A 126 -7.52 -1.14 -2.39
CA PRO A 126 -8.50 -1.61 -1.43
C PRO A 126 -9.54 -2.40 -2.24
N GLU A 127 -9.52 -3.72 -2.11
CA GLU A 127 -10.60 -4.59 -2.57
C GLU A 127 -11.93 -3.92 -2.24
N ALA A 128 -12.70 -3.56 -3.27
CA ALA A 128 -14.11 -3.26 -3.10
C ALA A 128 -14.75 -4.51 -2.49
N PRO A 129 -15.73 -4.38 -1.58
CA PRO A 129 -16.40 -5.54 -1.00
C PRO A 129 -16.87 -6.47 -2.13
N GLN A 130 -16.25 -7.64 -2.23
CA GLN A 130 -16.70 -8.68 -3.14
C GLN A 130 -18.14 -8.99 -2.74
N ALA A 131 -19.08 -8.65 -3.63
CA ALA A 131 -20.45 -9.07 -3.49
C ALA A 131 -20.46 -10.60 -3.32
N PRO A 132 -21.24 -11.16 -2.39
CA PRO A 132 -21.25 -12.60 -2.16
C PRO A 132 -21.55 -13.33 -3.46
N LEU A 133 -20.65 -14.24 -3.85
CA LEU A 133 -20.89 -15.21 -4.90
C LEU A 133 -22.20 -15.93 -4.57
N GLN A 134 -23.21 -15.76 -5.43
CA GLN A 134 -24.45 -16.52 -5.33
C GLN A 134 -24.11 -18.01 -5.42
N ALA A 135 -24.58 -18.75 -4.42
CA ALA A 135 -24.58 -20.19 -4.44
C ALA A 135 -25.47 -20.65 -5.61
N ASP A 136 -24.84 -21.29 -6.60
CA ASP A 136 -25.51 -22.12 -7.57
C ASP A 136 -25.90 -23.42 -6.84
N ASP A 137 -27.11 -23.44 -6.29
CA ASP A 137 -27.75 -24.66 -5.81
C ASP A 137 -28.56 -25.24 -6.97
N GLY A 138 -28.05 -26.35 -7.51
CA GLY A 138 -28.72 -27.10 -8.55
C GLY A 138 -29.92 -27.85 -8.01
N THR A 139 -31.09 -27.66 -8.62
CA THR A 139 -32.15 -28.67 -8.63
C THR A 139 -32.89 -28.66 -9.96
N VAL A 140 -32.92 -29.84 -10.58
CA VAL A 140 -33.62 -30.22 -11.80
C VAL A 140 -35.11 -30.42 -11.52
N ASN A 141 -36.01 -29.87 -12.35
CA ASN A 141 -37.05 -30.65 -13.06
C ASN A 141 -37.96 -29.78 -13.93
N GLN A 142 -38.14 -30.24 -15.16
CA GLN A 142 -39.19 -29.84 -16.10
C GLN A 142 -40.55 -30.35 -15.61
N VAL A 143 -41.61 -29.57 -15.77
CA VAL A 143 -42.89 -29.94 -16.45
C VAL A 143 -43.67 -28.64 -16.74
N SER A 144 -44.20 -28.57 -17.97
CA SER A 144 -45.12 -27.57 -18.52
C SER A 144 -46.41 -27.39 -17.72
N GLU A 145 -46.95 -26.17 -17.67
CA GLU A 145 -48.17 -25.79 -18.40
C GLU A 145 -48.56 -24.32 -18.16
N THR A 146 -49.19 -23.78 -19.20
CA THR A 146 -49.64 -22.41 -19.47
C THR A 146 -50.79 -21.91 -18.59
N HIS A 147 -50.84 -20.61 -18.29
CA HIS A 147 -51.96 -19.70 -18.66
C HIS A 147 -51.77 -18.24 -18.22
N ASP A 148 -52.43 -17.40 -19.01
CA ASP A 148 -52.54 -15.95 -19.14
C ASP A 148 -52.63 -15.01 -17.91
N ALA A 149 -52.05 -13.83 -18.18
CA ALA A 149 -52.57 -12.47 -18.00
C ALA A 149 -52.69 -11.79 -16.62
N LEU A 150 -52.28 -10.51 -16.69
CA LEU A 150 -52.87 -9.29 -16.11
C LEU A 150 -52.13 -8.57 -14.95
N GLU A 151 -51.58 -7.42 -15.36
CA GLU A 151 -51.29 -6.13 -14.71
C GLU A 151 -51.52 -5.93 -13.20
N HIS A 152 -50.51 -5.37 -12.53
CA HIS A 152 -50.50 -4.05 -11.83
C HIS A 152 -49.16 -3.96 -11.06
N GLN A 153 -48.29 -2.99 -11.37
CA GLN A 153 -48.21 -1.70 -10.67
C GLN A 153 -48.10 -1.84 -9.15
N GLU A 154 -46.97 -1.38 -8.59
CA GLU A 154 -46.90 -0.43 -7.46
C GLU A 154 -45.43 -0.08 -7.20
N ARG A 155 -45.08 1.19 -7.43
CA ARG A 155 -43.87 1.84 -6.92
C ARG A 155 -44.12 2.21 -5.46
N GLY A 156 -43.33 1.71 -4.53
CA GLY A 156 -43.15 2.28 -3.19
C GLY A 156 -41.68 2.11 -2.79
N GLN A 157 -40.85 3.16 -2.72
CA GLN A 157 -40.69 4.14 -1.64
C GLN A 157 -40.35 3.54 -0.26
N GLY A 158 -39.17 3.93 0.25
CA GLY A 158 -38.69 3.72 1.62
C GLY A 158 -37.49 2.76 1.68
N SER A 159 -36.39 3.00 2.39
CA SER A 159 -35.99 4.06 3.31
C SER A 159 -34.47 3.89 3.53
N TYR A 160 -33.65 4.90 3.23
CA TYR A 160 -32.24 4.87 3.62
C TYR A 160 -32.12 5.45 5.04
N GLN A 161 -31.98 4.58 6.04
CA GLN A 161 -31.64 4.99 7.39
C GLN A 161 -30.15 5.35 7.46
N ILE A 162 -29.89 6.64 7.65
CA ILE A 162 -28.58 7.21 7.98
C ILE A 162 -28.30 6.86 9.44
N ILE A 163 -27.40 5.91 9.71
CA ILE A 163 -26.86 5.70 11.05
C ILE A 163 -25.61 6.58 11.19
N GLN A 164 -25.77 7.70 11.89
CA GLN A 164 -24.66 8.52 12.39
C GLN A 164 -24.07 7.83 13.63
N PRO A 165 -22.74 7.62 13.72
CA PRO A 165 -22.11 7.29 14.99
C PRO A 165 -22.00 8.55 15.86
N ILE A 166 -22.70 8.51 16.99
CA ILE A 166 -22.71 9.51 18.06
C ILE A 166 -21.30 9.65 18.63
N PHE A 167 -20.74 10.86 18.53
CA PHE A 167 -19.57 11.31 19.29
C PHE A 167 -19.90 11.29 20.79
N SER A 168 -19.32 10.38 21.56
CA SER A 168 -19.25 10.50 23.02
C SER A 168 -17.91 11.12 23.41
N MET A 169 -17.93 12.44 23.62
CA MET A 169 -16.95 13.13 24.44
C MET A 169 -17.28 12.85 25.91
N THR A 170 -16.42 12.11 26.61
CA THR A 170 -16.35 12.20 28.07
C THR A 170 -15.17 13.07 28.44
N SER A 171 -15.45 14.36 28.56
CA SER A 171 -14.69 15.27 29.42
C SER A 171 -14.85 14.78 30.87
N LYS A 172 -13.72 14.50 31.53
CA LYS A 172 -13.69 14.31 32.99
C LYS A 172 -12.86 15.44 33.57
N SER A 173 -13.56 16.50 33.98
CA SER A 173 -13.01 17.55 34.83
C SER A 173 -13.25 17.22 36.30
N CYS A 174 -12.27 17.65 37.10
CA CYS A 174 -12.31 18.00 38.53
C CYS A 174 -12.59 16.94 39.60
N GLY A 175 -11.64 16.87 40.54
CA GLY A 175 -11.83 16.53 41.95
C GLY A 175 -10.61 17.01 42.77
N PRO A 176 -10.78 17.76 43.88
CA PRO A 176 -9.70 18.35 44.67
C PRO A 176 -9.29 17.49 45.89
N CYS A 177 -8.31 18.00 46.64
CA CYS A 177 -7.89 17.66 48.02
C CYS A 177 -6.89 16.51 48.20
N CYS A 178 -5.64 16.85 48.56
CA CYS A 178 -5.11 16.85 49.94
C CYS A 178 -3.80 17.65 49.97
#